data_AF-A0A2T5G0Z7-F1
#
_entry.id   AF-A0A2T5G0Z7-F1
#
_cell.length_a   1.000
_cell.length_b   1.000
_cell.length_c   1.000
_cell.angle_alpha   90.00
_cell.angle_beta   90.00
_cell.angle_gamma   90.00
#
_symmetry.space_group_name_H-M   'P 1'
#
loop_
_entity.id
_entity.type
_entity.pdbx_description
1 polymer ?
#
loop_
_entity_poly.entity_id
_entity_poly.type
_entity_poly.pdbx_seq_one_letter_code
_entity_poly.pdbx_strand_id
1 'polypeptide(L)' 'MTPQDRERIERTRFTILSAARASGAIIMLIGLWIWYGNVVRAGGHPPIGGALFAIGFVESLILPRWLIFKWRTPPNNP' A
#
# COMPACT_ATOMS: atom_id res chain seq x y z
N MET A 1 23.72 -7.02 -18.22
CA MET A 1 22.54 -6.12 -18.20
C MET A 1 22.78 -4.99 -19.14
N THR A 2 21.96 -4.87 -20.18
CA THR A 2 21.98 -3.72 -21.09
C THR A 2 21.38 -2.50 -20.38
N PRO A 3 21.65 -1.26 -20.83
CA PRO A 3 21.02 -0.06 -20.28
C PRO A 3 19.48 -0.13 -20.30
N GLN A 4 18.90 -0.75 -21.32
CA GLN A 4 17.45 -0.94 -21.48
C GLN A 4 16.87 -1.85 -20.39
N ASP A 5 17.60 -2.90 -19.99
CA ASP A 5 17.16 -3.80 -18.92
C ASP A 5 17.07 -3.09 -17.57
N ARG A 6 18.02 -2.19 -17.29
CA ARG A 6 18.05 -1.40 -16.04
C ARG A 6 16.84 -0.46 -15.95
N GLU A 7 16.57 0.27 -17.02
CA GLU A 7 15.41 1.17 -17.08
C GLU A 7 14.09 0.41 -16.88
N ARG A 8 13.95 -0.78 -17.47
CA ARG A 8 12.75 -1.61 -17.32
C ARG A 8 12.55 -2.08 -15.87
N ILE A 9 13.63 -2.47 -15.19
CA ILE A 9 13.60 -2.87 -13.78
C ILE A 9 13.22 -1.69 -12.89
N GLU A 10 13.80 -0.52 -13.14
CA GLU A 10 13.51 0.70 -12.37
C GLU A 10 12.06 1.16 -12.53
N ARG A 11 11.54 1.20 -13.76
CA ARG A 11 10.13 1.50 -14.03
C ARG A 11 9.20 0.50 -13.33
N THR A 12 9.52 -0.78 -13.39
CA THR A 12 8.71 -1.83 -12.74
C THR A 12 8.66 -1.63 -11.22
N ARG A 13 9.82 -1.36 -10.59
CA ARG A 13 9.90 -1.09 -9.15
C ARG A 13 9.11 0.15 -8.75
N PHE A 14 9.20 1.23 -9.54
CA PHE A 14 8.44 2.45 -9.31
C PHE A 14 6.92 2.19 -9.39
N THR A 15 6.46 1.44 -10.40
CA THR A 15 5.05 1.08 -10.55
C THR A 15 4.56 0.26 -9.37
N ILE A 16 5.33 -0.73 -8.93
CA ILE A 16 4.97 -1.58 -7.78
C ILE A 16 4.89 -0.74 -6.49
N LEU A 17 5.86 0.15 -6.23
CA LEU A 17 5.84 1.02 -5.05
C LEU A 17 4.66 1.99 -5.06
N SER A 18 4.35 2.54 -6.23
CA SER A 18 3.21 3.45 -6.40
C SER A 18 1.90 2.70 -6.17
N ALA A 19 1.76 1.49 -6.73
CA ALA A 19 0.60 0.62 -6.51
C ALA A 19 0.44 0.24 -5.02
N ALA A 20 1.53 -0.09 -4.32
CA ALA A 20 1.50 -0.41 -2.90
C ALA A 20 1.09 0.77 -2.01
N ARG A 21 1.44 2.01 -2.39
CA ARG A 21 0.94 3.21 -1.68
C ARG A 21 -0.53 3.44 -1.98
N ALA A 22 -0.92 3.28 -3.24
CA ALA A 22 -2.30 3.45 -3.67
C ALA A 22 -3.25 2.42 -3.02
N SER A 23 -2.82 1.16 -2.84
CA SER A 23 -3.63 0.13 -2.16
C SER A 23 -3.97 0.55 -0.73
N GLY A 24 -2.97 0.97 0.04
CA GLY A 24 -3.18 1.48 1.40
C GLY A 24 -4.09 2.71 1.42
N ALA A 25 -3.92 3.65 0.49
CA ALA A 25 -4.79 4.82 0.37
C ALA A 25 -6.24 4.44 0.04
N ILE A 26 -6.46 3.46 -0.82
CA ILE A 26 -7.81 2.95 -1.13
C ILE A 26 -8.45 2.35 0.12
N ILE A 27 -7.71 1.56 0.90
CA ILE A 27 -8.20 0.99 2.17
C ILE A 27 -8.53 2.10 3.18
N MET A 28 -7.70 3.15 3.26
CA MET A 28 -8.01 4.33 4.07
C MET A 28 -9.34 4.97 3.67
N LEU A 29 -9.54 5.19 2.36
CA LEU A 29 -10.78 5.79 1.86
C LEU A 29 -12.01 4.91 2.15
N ILE A 30 -11.87 3.58 2.03
CA ILE A 30 -12.95 2.65 2.42
C ILE A 30 -13.23 2.75 3.92
N GLY A 31 -12.19 2.80 4.76
CA GLY A 31 -12.35 2.99 6.20
C GLY A 31 -13.07 4.30 6.53
N LEU A 32 -12.69 5.40 5.87
CA LEU A 32 -13.35 6.69 6.03
C LEU A 32 -14.81 6.66 5.59
N TRP A 33 -15.10 5.96 4.48
CA TRP A 33 -16.46 5.80 3.98
C TRP A 33 -17.32 4.97 4.93
N ILE A 34 -16.78 3.93 5.58
CA ILE A 34 -17.49 3.16 6.60
C ILE A 34 -17.68 3.98 7.89
N TRP A 35 -16.69 4.80 8.24
CA TRP A 35 -16.75 5.63 9.45
C TRP A 35 -17.89 6.64 9.35
N TYR A 36 -17.94 7.42 8.27
CA TYR A 36 -18.88 8.54 8.13
C TYR A 36 -20.11 8.23 7.27
N GLY A 37 -20.07 7.15 6.49
CA GLY A 37 -21.12 6.79 5.55
C GLY A 37 -22.07 5.71 6.08
N ASN A 38 -23.26 5.64 5.49
CA ASN A 38 -24.31 4.71 5.90
C ASN A 38 -24.16 3.30 5.27
N VAL A 39 -22.95 2.91 4.88
CA VAL A 39 -22.69 1.71 4.07
C VAL A 39 -22.87 0.42 4.84
N VAL A 40 -22.45 0.41 6.11
CA VAL A 40 -22.52 -0.77 7.00
C VAL A 40 -23.65 -0.61 8.03
N ARG A 41 -23.85 0.62 8.53
CA ARG A 41 -24.88 0.96 9.52
C ARG A 41 -25.31 2.41 9.29
N ALA A 42 -26.59 2.71 9.52
CA ALA A 42 -27.07 4.09 9.54
C ALA A 42 -26.34 4.90 10.62
N GLY A 43 -25.79 6.05 10.23
CA GLY A 43 -24.93 6.90 11.05
C GLY A 43 -23.45 6.55 11.02
N GLY A 44 -23.05 5.55 10.22
CA GLY A 44 -21.66 5.07 10.15
C GLY A 44 -21.26 4.12 11.27
N HIS A 45 -20.04 3.58 11.17
CA HIS A 45 -19.49 2.67 12.16
C HIS A 45 -18.05 3.03 12.55
N PRO A 46 -17.85 4.04 13.41
CA PRO A 46 -16.53 4.58 13.74
C PRO A 46 -15.48 3.55 14.16
N PRO A 47 -15.79 2.52 14.99
CA PRO A 47 -14.78 1.52 15.37
C PRO A 47 -14.23 0.71 14.18
N ILE A 48 -15.10 0.32 13.24
CA ILE A 48 -14.72 -0.50 12.07
C ILE A 48 -14.04 0.39 11.03
N GLY A 49 -14.65 1.54 10.72
CA GLY A 49 -14.10 2.47 9.76
C GLY A 49 -12.75 3.04 10.19
N GLY A 50 -12.60 3.39 11.47
CA GLY A 50 -11.34 3.85 12.06
C GLY A 50 -10.27 2.77 12.07
N ALA A 51 -10.61 1.52 12.43
CA ALA A 51 -9.66 0.41 12.37
C ALA A 51 -9.17 0.16 10.93
N LEU A 52 -10.09 0.14 9.95
CA LEU A 52 -9.74 -0.06 8.55
C LEU A 52 -8.91 1.10 8.00
N PHE A 53 -9.24 2.33 8.38
CA PHE A 53 -8.44 3.50 8.05
C PHE A 53 -7.01 3.38 8.58
N ALA A 54 -6.85 3.00 9.85
CA ALA A 54 -5.54 2.82 10.46
C ALA A 54 -4.74 1.71 9.75
N ILE A 55 -5.37 0.60 9.38
CA ILE A 55 -4.73 -0.48 8.62
C ILE A 55 -4.23 0.03 7.26
N GLY A 56 -5.08 0.70 6.49
CA GLY A 56 -4.69 1.26 5.19
C GLY A 56 -3.56 2.28 5.30
N PHE A 57 -3.59 3.10 6.35
CA PHE A 57 -2.51 4.07 6.61
C PHE A 57 -1.19 3.36 6.89
N VAL A 58 -1.19 2.37 7.79
CA VAL A 58 0.00 1.58 8.10
C VAL A 58 0.51 0.85 6.85
N GLU A 59 -0.37 0.20 6.08
CA GLU A 59 0.01 -0.48 4.84
C GLU A 59 0.67 0.48 3.84
N SER A 60 0.09 1.66 3.63
CA SER A 60 0.60 2.67 2.67
C SER A 60 2.03 3.13 2.96
N LEU A 61 2.48 2.98 4.22
CA LEU A 61 3.81 3.38 4.69
C LEU A 61 4.76 2.20 4.84
N ILE A 62 4.28 1.10 5.42
CA ILE A 62 5.11 -0.06 5.79
C ILE A 62 5.38 -0.96 4.58
N LEU A 63 4.36 -1.26 3.77
CA LEU A 63 4.50 -2.14 2.61
C LEU A 63 5.55 -1.65 1.60
N PRO A 64 5.53 -0.38 1.13
CA PRO A 64 6.56 0.10 0.20
C PRO A 64 7.96 0.15 0.84
N ARG A 65 8.06 0.46 2.14
CA ARG A 65 9.35 0.40 2.86
C ARG A 65 9.90 -1.02 2.86
N TRP A 66 9.07 -2.00 3.20
CA TRP A 66 9.46 -3.41 3.20
C TRP A 66 9.88 -3.91 1.81
N LEU A 67 9.17 -3.50 0.74
CA LEU A 67 9.55 -3.80 -0.64
C LEU A 67 10.93 -3.23 -1.00
N ILE A 68 11.22 -1.99 -0.59
CA ILE A 68 12.53 -1.37 -0.79
C ILE A 68 13.62 -2.15 -0.05
N PHE A 69 13.37 -2.54 1.21
CA PHE A 69 14.31 -3.38 1.96
C PHE A 69 14.57 -4.70 1.23
N LYS A 70 13.51 -5.39 0.80
CA LYS A 70 13.61 -6.66 0.08
C LYS A 70 14.41 -6.56 -1.23
N TRP A 71 14.28 -5.46 -1.96
CA TRP A 71 15.03 -5.26 -3.21
C TRP A 71 16.46 -4.75 -3.01
N ARG A 72 16.79 -4.24 -1.82
CA ARG A 72 18.16 -3.88 -1.45
C ARG A 72 18.97 -5.10 -1.02
N THR A 73 18.34 -6.11 -0.43
CA THR A 73 19.01 -7.37 -0.11
C THR A 73 19.29 -8.12 -1.41
N PRO A 74 20.55 -8.34 -1.81
CA PRO A 74 20.84 -9.23 -2.93
C PRO A 74 20.27 -10.62 -2.62
N PRO A 75 19.86 -11.41 -3.63
CA PRO A 75 19.53 -12.81 -3.41
C PRO A 75 20.78 -13.46 -2.79
N ASN A 76 20.70 -13.86 -1.52
CA ASN A 76 21.67 -14.78 -0.95
C ASN A 76 21.48 -16.09 -1.70
N ASN A 77 22.31 -16.30 -2.73
CA ASN A 77 22.48 -17.61 -3.33
C ASN A 77 23.26 -18.45 -2.30
N PRO A 78 22.71 -19.55 -1.75
CA PRO A 78 23.53 -20.56 -1.06
C PRO A 78 24.49 -21.25 -2.05
#